data_AF-A0A9E5UV17-F1
#
_entry.id   AF-A0A9E5UV17-F1
#
_cell.length_a   1.000
_cell.length_b   1.000
_cell.length_c   1.000
_cell.angle_alpha   90.00
_cell.angle_beta   90.00
_cell.angle_gamma   90.00
#
_symmetry.space_group_name_H-M   'P 1'
#
loop_
_entity.id
_entity.type
_entity.pdbx_description
1 polymer ?
#
loop_
_entity_poly.entity_id
_entity_poly.type
_entity_poly.pdbx_seq_one_letter_code
_entity_poly.pdbx_strand_id
1 'polypeptide(L)' 'MNWLDLSGPDIDLFIQTVAFDETKLYVERIYEQYAVYRAIYGTP' A
#
# COMPACT_ATOMS: atom_id res chain seq x y z
N MET A 1 11.59 -13.64 -5.57
CA MET A 1 10.14 -13.55 -5.34
C MET A 1 9.70 -12.17 -5.78
N ASN A 2 8.77 -12.06 -6.73
CA ASN A 2 8.22 -10.78 -7.14
C ASN A 2 6.81 -10.66 -6.56
N TRP A 3 6.59 -9.75 -5.61
CA TRP A 3 5.29 -9.59 -4.95
C TRP A 3 4.21 -9.07 -5.90
N LEU A 4 4.60 -8.25 -6.89
CA LEU A 4 3.66 -7.67 -7.86
C LEU A 4 3.07 -8.74 -8.79
N ASP A 5 3.88 -9.71 -9.21
CA ASP A 5 3.40 -10.81 -10.06
C ASP A 5 2.43 -11.74 -9.31
N LEU A 6 2.58 -11.86 -7.98
CA LEU A 6 1.74 -12.70 -7.13
C LEU A 6 0.39 -12.05 -6.79
N SER A 7 0.35 -10.73 -6.65
CA SER A 7 -0.88 -9.99 -6.37
C SER A 7 -1.71 -9.66 -7.60
N GLY A 8 -1.08 -9.65 -8.78
CA GLY A 8 -1.73 -9.16 -9.98
C GLY A 8 -2.21 -7.71 -9.80
N PRO A 9 -3.39 -7.32 -10.31
CA PRO A 9 -3.88 -5.95 -10.26
C PRO A 9 -4.49 -5.55 -8.90
N ASP A 10 -4.61 -6.46 -7.95
CA ASP A 10 -5.25 -6.21 -6.65
C ASP A 10 -4.24 -5.63 -5.66
N ILE A 11 -4.45 -4.37 -5.28
CA ILE A 11 -3.55 -3.65 -4.37
C ILE A 11 -3.65 -4.14 -2.93
N ASP A 12 -4.83 -4.61 -2.50
CA ASP A 12 -5.01 -5.15 -1.15
C ASP A 12 -4.31 -6.50 -1.04
N LEU A 13 -4.35 -7.28 -2.11
CA LEU A 13 -3.58 -8.52 -2.22
C LEU A 13 -2.08 -8.23 -2.27
N PHE A 14 -1.62 -7.17 -2.95
CA PHE A 14 -0.22 -6.76 -2.97
C PHE A 14 0.34 -6.54 -1.57
N ILE A 15 -0.36 -5.75 -0.74
CA ILE A 15 0.05 -5.47 0.64
C ILE A 15 0.15 -6.77 1.46
N GLN A 16 -0.79 -7.69 1.29
CA GLN A 16 -0.78 -8.99 1.98
C GLN A 16 0.37 -9.90 1.54
N THR A 17 0.86 -9.73 0.32
CA THR A 17 1.90 -10.60 -0.27
C THR A 17 3.32 -10.16 0.08
N VAL A 18 3.49 -8.93 0.60
CA VAL A 18 4.78 -8.42 1.08
C VAL A 18 5.27 -9.28 2.25
N ALA A 19 6.35 -10.02 2.01
CA ALA A 19 6.84 -11.05 2.94
C ALA A 19 7.66 -10.48 4.12
N PHE A 20 8.15 -9.26 4.02
CA PHE A 20 8.91 -8.62 5.10
C PHE A 20 7.99 -7.72 5.92
N ASP A 21 7.82 -8.04 7.20
CA ASP A 21 6.90 -7.32 8.10
C ASP A 21 7.18 -5.81 8.16
N GLU A 22 8.45 -5.41 8.20
CA GLU A 22 8.82 -3.99 8.21
C GLU A 22 8.44 -3.28 6.90
N THR A 23 8.67 -3.93 5.75
CA THR A 23 8.28 -3.38 4.45
C THR A 23 6.76 -3.29 4.31
N LYS A 24 6.03 -4.31 4.79
CA LYS A 24 4.57 -4.33 4.79
C LYS A 24 4.01 -3.17 5.61
N LEU A 25 4.48 -3.02 6.84
CA LEU A 25 4.09 -1.93 7.74
C LEU A 25 4.42 -0.56 7.14
N TYR A 26 5.57 -0.42 6.47
CA TYR A 26 5.95 0.81 5.80
C TYR A 26 4.96 1.18 4.67
N VAL A 27 4.60 0.21 3.81
CA VAL A 27 3.64 0.42 2.72
C VAL A 27 2.25 0.77 3.25
N GLU A 28 1.76 0.06 4.27
CA GLU A 28 0.47 0.35 4.92
C GLU A 28 0.41 1.80 5.41
N ARG A 29 1.45 2.28 6.10
CA ARG A 29 1.54 3.66 6.58
C ARG A 29 1.53 4.70 5.47
N ILE A 30 2.14 4.42 4.31
CA ILE A 30 2.08 5.33 3.16
C ILE A 30 0.64 5.51 2.68
N TYR A 31 -0.13 4.43 2.59
CA TYR A 31 -1.53 4.49 2.14
C TYR A 31 -2.41 5.25 3.13
N GLU A 32 -2.24 5.00 4.43
CA GLU A 32 -2.94 5.73 5.49
C GLU A 32 -2.63 7.23 5.40
N GLN A 33 -1.35 7.58 5.30
CA GLN A 33 -0.93 8.98 5.18
C GLN A 33 -1.44 9.62 3.89
N TYR A 34 -1.38 8.92 2.77
CA TYR A 34 -1.90 9.41 1.49
C TYR A 34 -3.41 9.72 1.59
N ALA A 35 -4.20 8.85 2.22
CA ALA A 35 -5.63 9.08 2.43
C ALA A 35 -5.86 10.35 3.26
N VAL A 36 -5.10 10.56 4.33
CA VAL A 36 -5.14 11.78 5.15
C VAL A 36 -4.75 13.02 4.34
N TYR A 37 -3.65 12.97 3.61
CA TYR A 37 -3.20 14.08 2.78
C TYR A 37 -4.21 14.42 1.70
N ARG A 38 -4.83 13.42 1.08
CA ARG A 38 -5.89 13.61 0.08
C ARG A 38 -7.13 14.24 0.70
N ALA A 39 -7.49 13.91 1.95
CA ALA A 39 -8.63 14.53 2.62
C ALA A 39 -8.39 16.02 2.94
N ILE A 40 -7.15 16.41 3.26
CA ILE A 40 -6.81 17.79 3.63
C ILE A 40 -6.54 18.66 2.39
N TYR A 41 -5.83 18.10 1.41
CA TYR A 41 -5.27 18.84 0.29
C TYR A 41 -5.85 18.43 -1.08
N GLY A 42 -6.67 17.38 -1.13
CA GLY A 42 -7.34 16.96 -2.35
C GLY A 42 -8.33 18.03 -2.79
N THR A 43 -7.98 18.76 -3.84
CA THR A 43 -8.84 19.75 -4.48
C THR A 43 -10.00 19.00 -5.17
N PRO A 44 -11.22 19.58 -5.22
CA PRO A 44 -12.36 18.97 -5.92
C PRO A 44 -12.10 18.68 -7.40
#